data_AF-A0A527CW31-F1
#
_entry.id   AF-A0A527CW31-F1
#
_cell.length_a   1.000
_cell.length_b   1.000
_cell.length_c   1.000
_cell.angle_alpha   90.00
_cell.angle_beta   90.00
_cell.angle_gamma   90.00
#
_symmetry.space_group_name_H-M   'P 1'
#
loop_
_entity.id
_entity.type
_entity.pdbx_description
1 polymer ?
#
loop_
_entity_poly.entity_id
_entity_poly.type
_entity_poly.pdbx_seq_one_letter_code
_entity_poly.pdbx_strand_id
1 'polypeptide(L)'
;FKYHRPRGILSAGPEEPNALVTLGTGGKREPNLPATTLELHDGIIAESQNRWPSLAFDVQSINGLLAPFLSAGFYYKTFMGPTRRAWMVYEHFIRKAAGLGRAGTEPDPDRYEVRHAFADVAIVGGGPAGLSVARAAAAA
;
A
#
# COMPACT_ATOMS: atom_id res chain seq x y z
N PHE A 1 -8.48 -4.23 -5.43
CA PHE A 1 -9.11 -2.90 -5.38
C PHE A 1 -10.32 -2.80 -6.33
N LYS A 2 -10.17 -2.66 -7.66
CA LYS A 2 -11.24 -2.30 -8.62
C LYS A 2 -12.58 -3.06 -8.51
N TYR A 3 -12.52 -4.37 -8.33
CA TYR A 3 -13.72 -5.22 -8.30
C TYR A 3 -14.25 -5.49 -6.89
N HIS A 4 -13.58 -5.00 -5.84
CA HIS A 4 -13.95 -5.20 -4.44
C HIS A 4 -14.33 -6.65 -4.10
N ARG A 5 -13.61 -7.60 -4.70
CA ARG A 5 -13.76 -9.02 -4.38
C ARG A 5 -13.17 -9.27 -2.99
N PRO A 6 -13.79 -10.10 -2.14
CA PRO A 6 -13.20 -10.52 -0.87
C PRO A 6 -11.78 -11.07 -1.08
N ARG A 7 -10.85 -10.63 -0.24
CA ARG A 7 -9.44 -11.07 -0.23
C ARG A 7 -9.01 -11.33 1.22
N GLY A 8 -8.06 -12.23 1.37
CA GLY A 8 -7.35 -12.46 2.62
C GLY A 8 -5.85 -12.21 2.44
N ILE A 9 -5.11 -12.38 3.53
CA ILE A 9 -3.64 -12.45 3.54
C ILE A 9 -3.22 -13.60 2.61
N LEU A 10 -2.21 -13.37 1.78
CA LEU A 10 -1.72 -14.33 0.79
C LEU A 10 -0.27 -14.75 1.04
N SER A 11 0.57 -13.88 1.61
CA SER A 11 1.99 -14.11 1.82
C SER A 11 2.43 -13.71 3.24
N ALA A 12 3.73 -13.63 3.48
CA ALA A 12 4.31 -13.40 4.82
C ALA A 12 5.50 -12.42 4.79
N GLY A 13 5.61 -11.59 3.76
CA GLY A 13 6.70 -10.64 3.58
C GLY A 13 6.29 -9.42 2.75
N PRO A 14 7.25 -8.63 2.25
CA PRO A 14 6.99 -7.42 1.47
C PRO A 14 6.27 -7.71 0.14
N GLU A 15 6.20 -8.96 -0.30
CA GLU A 15 5.49 -9.40 -1.50
C GLU A 15 3.96 -9.51 -1.33
N GLU A 16 3.40 -9.22 -0.15
CA GLU A 16 1.96 -9.31 0.14
C GLU A 16 1.13 -8.32 -0.70
N PRO A 17 0.23 -8.80 -1.58
CA PRO A 17 -0.49 -7.94 -2.51
C PRO A 17 -1.88 -7.49 -2.03
N ASN A 18 -2.46 -8.15 -1.02
CA ASN A 18 -3.85 -7.94 -0.60
C ASN A 18 -3.94 -7.17 0.72
N ALA A 19 -3.21 -7.61 1.74
CA ALA A 19 -3.35 -7.15 3.13
C ALA A 19 -2.61 -5.83 3.38
N LEU A 20 -3.03 -4.77 2.70
CA LEU A 20 -2.49 -3.43 2.90
C LEU A 20 -3.33 -2.67 3.93
N VAL A 21 -2.67 -2.05 4.91
CA VAL A 21 -3.30 -1.24 5.96
C VAL A 21 -2.79 0.20 5.96
N THR A 22 -3.55 1.10 6.58
CA THR A 22 -3.01 2.38 7.05
C THR A 22 -2.66 2.23 8.53
N LEU A 23 -1.46 2.66 8.91
CA LEU A 23 -1.01 2.74 10.30
C LEU A 23 -1.13 4.18 10.84
N GLY A 24 -1.45 4.33 12.12
CA GLY A 24 -1.40 5.60 12.84
C GLY A 24 -2.50 6.60 12.48
N THR A 25 -2.40 7.80 13.05
CA THR A 25 -3.38 8.88 12.91
C THR A 25 -2.69 10.24 12.80
N GLY A 26 -3.37 11.24 12.22
CA GLY A 26 -2.85 12.60 12.07
C GLY A 26 -1.53 12.62 11.29
N GLY A 27 -0.52 13.33 11.82
CA GLY A 27 0.80 13.47 11.17
C GLY A 27 1.58 12.17 11.05
N LYS A 28 1.21 11.13 11.80
CA LYS A 28 1.82 9.78 11.73
C LYS A 28 0.99 8.79 10.90
N ARG A 29 0.01 9.28 10.13
CA ARG A 29 -0.86 8.42 9.30
C ARG A 29 -0.10 7.95 8.06
N GLU A 30 0.27 6.68 8.03
CA GLU A 30 1.00 6.07 6.91
C GLU A 30 0.14 5.02 6.17
N PRO A 31 -0.30 5.29 4.92
CA PRO A 31 -1.10 4.34 4.14
C PRO A 31 -0.25 3.32 3.36
N ASN A 32 -0.92 2.27 2.88
CA ASN A 32 -0.41 1.28 1.92
C ASN A 32 0.72 0.38 2.45
N LEU A 33 0.80 0.21 3.77
CA LEU A 33 1.78 -0.67 4.38
C LEU A 33 1.30 -2.14 4.32
N PRO A 34 2.15 -3.08 3.85
CA PRO A 34 1.85 -4.51 3.94
C PRO A 34 1.78 -4.94 5.40
N ALA A 35 0.64 -5.49 5.83
CA ALA A 35 0.46 -5.92 7.22
C ALA A 35 1.48 -6.98 7.66
N THR A 36 1.99 -7.76 6.71
CA THR A 36 2.99 -8.82 6.90
C THR A 36 4.38 -8.32 7.28
N THR A 37 4.67 -7.04 7.06
CA THR A 37 5.97 -6.43 7.42
C THR A 37 5.88 -5.51 8.63
N LEU A 38 4.69 -5.37 9.23
CA LEU A 38 4.49 -4.52 10.39
C LEU A 38 4.74 -5.29 11.68
N GLU A 39 5.59 -4.74 12.53
CA GLU A 39 5.81 -5.27 13.86
C GLU A 39 4.64 -4.91 14.77
N LEU A 40 4.08 -5.90 15.46
CA LEU A 40 3.01 -5.67 16.42
C LEU A 40 3.57 -5.01 17.68
N HIS A 41 2.91 -3.95 18.11
CA HIS A 41 3.20 -3.28 19.37
C HIS A 41 1.91 -2.89 20.08
N ASP A 42 1.99 -2.65 21.39
CA ASP A 42 0.83 -2.20 22.17
C ASP A 42 0.32 -0.85 21.66
N GLY A 43 -1.00 -0.68 21.66
CA GLY A 43 -1.66 0.54 21.20
C GLY A 43 -1.57 0.80 19.69
N ILE A 44 -1.19 -0.18 18.86
CA ILE A 44 -1.16 -0.03 17.41
C ILE A 44 -2.55 0.32 16.84
N ILE A 45 -2.62 1.38 16.04
CA ILE A 45 -3.83 1.79 15.32
C ILE A 45 -3.66 1.43 13.86
N ALA A 46 -4.42 0.46 13.37
CA ALA A 46 -4.38 0.01 11.98
C ALA A 46 -5.78 0.00 11.36
N GLU A 47 -5.89 0.50 10.13
CA GLU A 47 -7.14 0.59 9.38
C GLU A 47 -7.04 -0.17 8.05
N SER A 48 -8.05 -1.00 7.76
CA SER A 48 -8.22 -1.59 6.43
C SER A 48 -8.58 -0.53 5.38
N GLN A 49 -7.99 -0.66 4.19
CA GLN A 49 -8.04 0.33 3.12
C GLN A 49 -9.02 -0.06 2.00
N ASN A 50 -9.52 0.95 1.29
CA ASN A 50 -10.39 0.79 0.12
C ASN A 50 -11.62 -0.12 0.37
N ARG A 51 -12.31 0.13 1.49
CA ARG A 51 -13.52 -0.57 1.95
C ARG A 51 -14.57 0.46 2.38
N TRP A 52 -15.83 0.33 1.97
CA TRP A 52 -16.88 1.24 2.43
C TRP A 52 -18.27 0.59 2.54
N PRO A 53 -19.01 0.78 3.64
CA PRO A 53 -18.60 1.46 4.87
C PRO A 53 -17.65 0.65 5.75
N SER A 54 -17.57 -0.68 5.59
CA SER A 54 -16.70 -1.55 6.38
C SER A 54 -16.08 -2.66 5.53
N LEU A 55 -15.15 -3.44 6.10
CA LEU A 55 -14.55 -4.57 5.38
C LEU A 55 -15.55 -5.72 5.23
N ALA A 56 -16.42 -5.93 6.23
CA ALA A 56 -17.46 -6.95 6.21
C ALA A 56 -18.65 -6.57 5.31
N PHE A 57 -18.89 -5.26 5.14
CA PHE A 57 -19.95 -4.73 4.29
C PHE A 57 -19.37 -3.64 3.38
N ASP A 58 -18.93 -4.07 2.20
CA ASP A 58 -18.37 -3.19 1.17
C ASP A 58 -19.35 -3.04 -0.01
N VAL A 59 -20.02 -1.89 -0.09
CA VAL A 59 -21.00 -1.60 -1.14
C VAL A 59 -20.37 -1.58 -2.54
N GLN A 60 -19.07 -1.25 -2.63
CA GLN A 60 -18.37 -1.24 -3.91
C GLN A 60 -18.17 -2.65 -4.51
N SER A 61 -18.45 -3.72 -3.74
CA SER A 61 -18.50 -5.10 -4.24
C SER A 61 -19.50 -5.30 -5.38
N ILE A 62 -20.52 -4.45 -5.51
CA ILE A 62 -21.46 -4.41 -6.64
C ILE A 62 -20.73 -4.21 -7.97
N ASN A 63 -19.56 -3.55 -7.99
CA ASN A 63 -18.74 -3.40 -9.19
C ASN A 63 -18.33 -4.75 -9.79
N GLY A 64 -18.32 -5.82 -9.00
CA GLY A 64 -18.12 -7.19 -9.47
C GLY A 64 -19.16 -7.65 -10.50
N LEU A 65 -20.42 -7.18 -10.39
CA LEU A 65 -21.49 -7.50 -11.35
C LEU A 65 -21.28 -6.82 -12.71
N LEU A 66 -20.63 -5.65 -12.71
CA LEU A 66 -20.31 -4.88 -13.91
C LEU A 66 -18.89 -5.15 -14.43
N ALA A 67 -18.21 -6.18 -13.90
CA ALA A 67 -16.82 -6.48 -14.24
C ALA A 67 -16.52 -6.57 -15.75
N PRO A 68 -17.38 -7.15 -16.63
CA PRO A 68 -17.14 -7.18 -18.07
C PRO A 68 -17.05 -5.79 -18.73
N PHE A 69 -17.80 -4.81 -18.21
CA PHE A 69 -17.79 -3.43 -18.71
C PHE A 69 -16.61 -2.62 -18.16
N LEU A 70 -16.10 -3.02 -17.00
CA LEU A 70 -14.95 -2.43 -16.35
C LEU A 70 -13.67 -3.16 -16.79
N SER A 71 -13.40 -3.19 -18.09
CA SER A 71 -12.14 -3.75 -18.64
C SER A 71 -10.94 -2.83 -18.34
N ALA A 72 -9.73 -3.32 -18.62
CA ALA A 72 -8.54 -2.48 -18.52
C ALA A 72 -8.64 -1.29 -19.49
N GLY A 73 -8.32 -0.08 -19.02
CA GLY A 73 -8.32 1.13 -19.83
C GLY A 73 -9.69 1.76 -20.14
N PHE A 74 -10.82 1.19 -19.65
CA PHE A 74 -12.16 1.73 -19.91
C PHE A 74 -12.28 3.23 -19.55
N TYR A 75 -11.65 3.65 -18.45
CA TYR A 75 -11.74 5.00 -17.92
C TYR A 75 -11.07 6.05 -18.82
N TYR A 76 -10.05 5.68 -19.60
CA TYR A 76 -9.42 6.60 -20.56
C TYR A 76 -10.41 7.05 -21.63
N LYS A 77 -11.17 6.11 -22.20
CA LYS A 77 -12.13 6.41 -23.26
C LYS A 77 -13.39 7.09 -22.73
N THR A 78 -13.88 6.66 -21.57
CA THR A 78 -15.15 7.15 -21.00
C THR A 78 -14.99 8.50 -20.29
N PHE A 79 -13.90 8.74 -19.57
CA PHE A 79 -13.80 9.87 -18.65
C PHE A 79 -12.70 10.89 -19.00
N MET A 80 -11.65 10.53 -19.74
CA MET A 80 -10.61 11.49 -20.17
C MET A 80 -10.91 12.16 -21.53
N GLY A 81 -11.71 11.52 -22.39
CA GLY A 81 -11.92 11.96 -23.78
C GLY A 81 -12.96 13.07 -24.06
N PRO A 82 -14.11 13.21 -23.36
CA PRO A 82 -15.20 14.01 -23.92
C PRO A 82 -15.07 15.54 -23.76
N THR A 83 -14.41 16.05 -22.71
CA THR A 83 -14.10 17.48 -22.53
C THR A 83 -12.97 17.68 -21.51
N ARG A 84 -12.11 18.70 -21.68
CA ARG A 84 -10.96 18.99 -20.78
C ARG A 84 -11.33 19.16 -19.29
N ARG A 85 -12.56 19.59 -18.97
CA ARG A 85 -13.04 19.81 -17.59
C ARG A 85 -13.75 18.60 -16.98
N ALA A 86 -14.23 17.66 -17.79
CA ALA A 86 -14.95 16.48 -17.29
C ALA A 86 -14.04 15.58 -16.44
N TRP A 87 -12.76 15.48 -16.80
CA TRP A 87 -11.77 14.75 -16.02
C TRP A 87 -11.67 15.26 -14.57
N MET A 88 -11.66 16.58 -14.34
CA MET A 88 -11.56 17.13 -12.98
C MET A 88 -12.75 16.75 -12.08
N VAL A 89 -13.91 16.51 -12.67
CA VAL A 89 -15.10 16.01 -11.96
C VAL A 89 -14.97 14.51 -11.71
N TYR A 90 -14.68 13.73 -12.74
CA TYR A 90 -14.62 12.27 -12.65
C TYR A 90 -13.46 11.77 -11.78
N GLU A 91 -12.30 12.43 -11.83
CA GLU A 91 -11.11 12.07 -11.06
C GLU A 91 -11.41 12.04 -9.56
N HIS A 92 -12.21 12.99 -9.06
CA HIS A 92 -12.57 13.03 -7.65
C HIS A 92 -13.30 11.75 -7.19
N PHE A 93 -14.22 11.24 -8.02
CA PHE A 93 -14.95 10.01 -7.74
C PHE A 93 -14.09 8.77 -8.00
N ILE A 94 -13.34 8.75 -9.10
CA ILE A 94 -12.46 7.65 -9.47
C ILE A 94 -11.37 7.46 -8.41
N ARG A 95 -10.76 8.52 -7.88
CA ARG A 95 -9.77 8.45 -6.81
C ARG A 95 -10.36 7.89 -5.51
N LYS A 96 -11.63 8.15 -5.21
CA LYS A 96 -12.33 7.56 -4.05
C LYS A 96 -12.62 6.07 -4.22
N ALA A 97 -12.86 5.60 -5.45
CA ALA A 97 -13.22 4.21 -5.75
C ALA A 97 -12.00 3.32 -6.12
N ALA A 98 -10.96 3.91 -6.70
CA ALA A 98 -9.77 3.21 -7.17
C ALA A 98 -8.52 3.48 -6.33
N GLY A 99 -8.55 4.51 -5.47
CA GLY A 99 -7.47 4.82 -4.54
C GLY A 99 -7.36 3.78 -3.43
N LEU A 100 -6.13 3.54 -2.96
CA LEU A 100 -5.88 2.74 -1.76
C LEU A 100 -5.96 3.65 -0.51
N GLY A 101 -5.00 3.57 0.40
CA GLY A 101 -5.00 4.43 1.59
C GLY A 101 -4.90 5.92 1.29
N ARG A 102 -5.29 6.72 2.28
CA ARG A 102 -5.22 8.18 2.24
C ARG A 102 -3.99 8.67 3.01
N ALA A 103 -3.19 9.55 2.46
CA ALA A 103 -2.17 10.20 3.29
C ALA A 103 -2.84 11.11 4.33
N GLY A 104 -2.20 11.30 5.49
CA GLY A 104 -2.53 12.41 6.38
C GLY A 104 -2.28 13.77 5.71
N THR A 105 -2.85 14.83 6.25
CA THR A 105 -2.60 16.22 5.80
C THR A 105 -1.78 17.02 6.80
N GLU A 106 -1.67 16.52 8.01
CA GLU A 106 -0.85 17.08 9.07
C GLU A 106 0.64 16.84 8.77
N PRO A 107 1.54 17.75 9.19
CA PRO A 107 2.97 17.54 9.08
C PRO A 107 3.42 16.29 9.83
N ASP A 108 4.33 15.53 9.23
CA ASP A 108 5.02 14.41 9.89
C ASP A 108 5.92 14.96 11.03
N PRO A 109 5.72 14.52 12.29
CA PRO A 109 6.53 14.96 13.41
C PRO A 109 7.90 14.27 13.51
N ASP A 110 8.13 13.19 12.75
CA ASP A 110 9.34 12.39 12.87
C ASP A 110 10.53 13.05 12.14
N ARG A 111 11.74 12.79 12.65
CA ARG A 111 12.98 13.33 12.11
C ARG A 111 13.79 12.24 11.43
N TYR A 112 14.12 12.47 10.18
CA TYR A 112 14.88 11.53 9.36
C TYR A 112 16.31 12.03 9.17
N GLU A 113 17.27 11.12 9.29
CA GLU A 113 18.69 11.42 9.13
C GLU A 113 19.30 10.53 8.05
N VAL A 114 20.33 11.05 7.39
CA VAL A 114 21.11 10.30 6.38
C VAL A 114 22.52 10.12 6.92
N ARG A 115 23.05 8.91 6.78
CA ARG A 115 24.42 8.57 7.17
C ARG A 115 25.20 8.04 5.96
N HIS A 116 26.45 8.47 5.86
CA HIS A 116 27.40 7.99 4.87
C HIS A 116 28.50 7.18 5.57
N ALA A 117 28.88 6.04 4.99
CA ALA A 117 29.93 5.16 5.51
C ALA A 117 30.62 4.43 4.37
N PHE A 118 31.83 3.93 4.64
CA PHE A 118 32.59 3.06 3.75
C PHE A 118 32.67 1.67 4.36
N ALA A 119 32.75 0.65 3.51
CA ALA A 119 32.96 -0.74 3.91
C ALA A 119 33.86 -1.41 2.88
N ASP A 120 34.77 -2.28 3.33
CA ASP A 120 35.56 -3.12 2.43
C ASP A 120 34.66 -4.17 1.76
N VAL A 121 33.66 -4.69 2.48
CA VAL A 121 32.65 -5.63 1.99
C VAL A 121 31.27 -5.23 2.51
N ALA A 122 30.30 -5.10 1.61
CA ALA A 122 28.89 -4.85 1.94
C ALA A 122 28.03 -6.08 1.58
N ILE A 123 27.30 -6.62 2.55
CA ILE A 123 26.47 -7.83 2.40
C ILE A 123 25.00 -7.44 2.54
N VAL A 124 24.20 -7.76 1.52
CA VAL A 124 22.76 -7.46 1.49
C VAL A 124 21.96 -8.75 1.68
N GLY A 125 21.25 -8.84 2.80
CA GLY A 125 20.41 -9.98 3.17
C GLY A 125 21.00 -10.81 4.31
N GLY A 126 20.23 -10.97 5.39
CA GLY A 126 20.64 -11.69 6.61
C GLY A 126 20.32 -13.19 6.64
N GLY A 127 20.12 -13.82 5.48
CA GLY A 127 19.88 -15.26 5.39
C GLY A 127 21.16 -16.10 5.57
N PRO A 128 21.06 -17.45 5.51
CA PRO A 128 22.22 -18.33 5.72
C PRO A 128 23.42 -18.04 4.82
N ALA A 129 23.17 -17.65 3.56
CA ALA A 129 24.21 -17.27 2.61
C ALA A 129 24.90 -15.95 2.98
N GLY A 130 24.13 -14.93 3.41
CA GLY A 130 24.70 -13.66 3.84
C GLY A 130 25.49 -13.81 5.14
N LEU A 131 24.96 -14.57 6.10
CA LEU A 131 25.61 -14.83 7.38
C LEU A 131 26.92 -15.64 7.23
N SER A 132 26.97 -16.61 6.32
CA SER A 132 28.19 -17.38 6.07
C SER A 132 29.30 -16.51 5.50
N VAL A 133 28.98 -15.61 4.56
CA VAL A 133 29.93 -14.65 3.99
C VAL A 133 30.36 -13.63 5.05
N ALA A 134 29.43 -13.12 5.87
CA ALA A 134 29.75 -12.17 6.94
C ALA A 134 30.72 -12.77 7.95
N ARG A 135 30.50 -14.03 8.34
CA ARG A 135 31.40 -14.75 9.25
C ARG A 135 32.78 -14.97 8.64
N ALA A 136 32.85 -15.32 7.36
CA ALA A 136 34.12 -15.51 6.66
C ALA A 136 34.91 -14.19 6.53
N ALA A 137 34.23 -13.11 6.15
CA ALA A 137 34.83 -11.78 6.04
C ALA A 137 35.33 -11.24 7.39
N ALA A 138 34.63 -11.53 8.49
CA ALA A 138 35.04 -11.13 9.84
C ALA A 138 36.25 -11.91 10.40
N ALA A 139 36.61 -13.05 9.80
CA ALA A 139 37.72 -13.89 10.23
C ALA A 139 38.99 -13.72 9.38
N ALA A 140 38.91 -12.95 8.29
CA ALA A 140 40.03 -12.60 7.42
C ALA A 140 40.73 -11.33 7.90
#